data_AF-A0A848R2M0-F1
#
_entry.id   AF-A0A848R2M0-F1
#
_cell.length_a   1.000
_cell.length_b   1.000
_cell.length_c   1.000
_cell.angle_alpha   90.00
_cell.angle_beta   90.00
_cell.angle_gamma   90.00
#
_symmetry.space_group_name_H-M   'P 1'
#
loop_
_entity.id
_entity.type
_entity.pdbx_description
1 polymer ?
#
loop_
_entity_poly.entity_id
_entity_poly.type
_entity_poly.pdbx_seq_one_letter_code
_entity_poly.pdbx_strand_id
1 'polypeptide(L)'
;MGYDLIPKKNGVDSKHGMIFTWPVILKETGAGYLFGYGTNTFQPGKYIYDGSRLDGSPVSNDGFDVSKEDALIMARLFKGYVFVKRGLIEEWEKMSEKEQTLAKSLLGEKAAPPSEEFLRKVEMLAEFCEQSEGFNIW
;
A
#
# COMPACT_ATOMS: atom_id res chain seq x y z
N MET A 1 1.72 17.78 -5.52
CA MET A 1 1.30 17.86 -4.10
C MET A 1 1.57 16.49 -3.51
N GLY A 2 2.52 16.39 -2.59
CA GLY A 2 2.88 15.11 -1.95
C GLY A 2 1.73 14.55 -1.12
N TYR A 3 1.75 13.25 -0.86
CA TYR A 3 1.07 12.68 0.29
C TYR A 3 2.12 12.52 1.37
N ASP A 4 2.03 13.33 2.42
CA ASP A 4 2.89 13.22 3.57
C ASP A 4 2.12 12.50 4.69
N LEU A 5 2.70 11.42 5.20
CA LEU A 5 2.14 10.66 6.33
C LEU A 5 2.74 11.21 7.61
N ILE A 6 1.95 11.97 8.36
CA ILE A 6 2.38 12.69 9.56
C ILE A 6 1.94 11.90 10.80
N PRO A 7 2.87 11.31 11.58
CA PRO A 7 2.51 10.50 12.74
C PRO A 7 1.94 11.36 13.87
N LYS A 8 1.02 10.79 14.66
CA LYS A 8 0.48 11.42 15.86
C LYS A 8 1.47 11.37 17.02
N LYS A 9 2.31 10.33 17.07
CA LYS A 9 3.35 10.16 18.08
C LYS A 9 4.55 11.07 17.82
N ASN A 10 4.90 11.87 18.83
CA ASN A 10 6.12 12.68 18.81
C ASN A 10 7.39 11.80 18.70
N GLY A 11 8.35 12.25 17.88
CA GLY A 11 9.63 11.58 17.69
C GLY A 11 9.62 10.44 16.67
N VAL A 12 8.51 10.24 15.96
CA VAL A 12 8.45 9.38 14.76
C VAL A 12 8.57 10.28 13.52
N ASP A 13 9.44 9.91 12.59
CA ASP A 13 9.64 10.69 11.36
C ASP A 13 8.48 10.52 10.38
N SER A 14 8.01 11.64 9.85
CA SER A 14 7.03 11.70 8.76
C SER A 14 7.54 11.00 7.49
N LYS A 15 6.62 10.44 6.71
CA LYS A 15 6.93 9.85 5.40
C LYS A 15 6.49 10.81 4.31
N HIS A 16 7.45 11.44 3.65
CA HIS A 16 7.19 12.48 2.66
C HIS A 16 7.18 11.94 1.22
N GLY A 17 6.51 12.68 0.32
CA GLY A 17 6.62 12.47 -1.11
C GLY A 17 5.90 11.23 -1.63
N MET A 18 4.85 10.78 -0.94
CA MET A 18 4.19 9.50 -1.24
C MET A 18 3.13 9.59 -2.36
N ILE A 19 3.09 10.66 -3.15
CA ILE A 19 2.01 10.96 -4.12
C ILE A 19 1.66 9.81 -5.08
N PHE A 20 2.63 9.05 -5.55
CA PHE A 20 2.37 7.88 -6.41
C PHE A 20 2.48 6.58 -5.65
N THR A 21 3.30 6.55 -4.60
CA THR A 21 3.62 5.31 -3.88
C THR A 21 2.50 4.92 -2.93
N TRP A 22 1.86 5.87 -2.25
CA TRP A 22 0.82 5.57 -1.27
C TRP A 22 -0.45 4.95 -1.86
N PRO A 23 -1.08 5.51 -2.91
CA PRO A 23 -2.25 4.88 -3.52
C PRO A 23 -1.96 3.48 -4.06
N VAL A 24 -0.75 3.29 -4.61
CA VAL A 24 -0.30 1.98 -5.09
C VAL A 24 -0.19 1.00 -3.93
N ILE A 25 0.42 1.40 -2.81
CA ILE A 25 0.53 0.53 -1.63
C ILE A 25 -0.84 0.20 -1.06
N LEU A 26 -1.74 1.18 -0.90
CA LEU A 26 -3.12 0.94 -0.44
C LEU A 26 -3.85 -0.07 -1.33
N LYS A 27 -3.68 0.04 -2.64
CA LYS A 27 -4.28 -0.88 -3.62
C LYS A 27 -3.68 -2.27 -3.56
N GLU A 28 -2.35 -2.39 -3.62
CA GLU A 28 -1.66 -3.68 -3.73
C GLU A 28 -1.76 -4.51 -2.45
N THR A 29 -1.77 -3.86 -1.29
CA THR A 29 -1.86 -4.52 0.02
C THR A 29 -3.31 -4.76 0.46
N GLY A 30 -4.28 -4.11 -0.19
CA GLY A 30 -5.68 -4.12 0.25
C GLY A 30 -5.97 -3.20 1.44
N ALA A 31 -4.98 -2.46 1.97
CA ALA A 31 -5.19 -1.56 3.09
C ALA A 31 -6.19 -0.42 2.79
N GLY A 32 -6.37 -0.06 1.51
CA GLY A 32 -7.40 0.91 1.11
C GLY A 32 -8.82 0.50 1.53
N TYR A 33 -9.09 -0.80 1.67
CA TYR A 33 -10.41 -1.29 2.05
C TYR A 33 -10.80 -0.94 3.49
N LEU A 34 -9.83 -0.68 4.37
CA LEU A 34 -10.10 -0.17 5.72
C LEU A 34 -10.81 1.19 5.69
N PHE A 35 -10.64 1.94 4.59
CA PHE A 35 -11.15 3.30 4.41
C PHE A 35 -12.29 3.37 3.38
N GLY A 36 -12.87 2.23 2.99
CA GLY A 36 -13.86 2.18 1.92
C GLY A 36 -13.30 2.64 0.56
N TYR A 37 -11.98 2.54 0.36
CA TYR A 37 -11.28 2.97 -0.85
C TYR A 37 -10.78 1.79 -1.68
N GLY A 38 -11.00 1.82 -3.00
CA GLY A 38 -10.53 0.77 -3.90
C GLY A 38 -10.60 1.14 -5.38
N THR A 39 -9.90 0.38 -6.23
CA THR A 39 -9.95 0.58 -7.68
C THR A 39 -11.32 0.22 -8.23
N ASN A 40 -11.90 1.07 -9.09
CA ASN A 40 -13.05 0.69 -9.91
C ASN A 40 -12.55 -0.17 -11.08
N THR A 41 -12.82 -1.47 -11.01
CA THR A 41 -12.32 -2.44 -12.01
C THR A 41 -12.95 -2.28 -13.39
N PHE A 42 -14.08 -1.60 -13.50
CA PHE A 42 -14.81 -1.42 -14.76
C PHE A 42 -14.48 -0.09 -15.46
N GLN A 43 -13.91 0.88 -14.73
CA GLN A 43 -13.56 2.21 -15.25
C GLN A 43 -12.11 2.55 -14.92
N PRO A 44 -11.19 2.43 -15.88
CA PRO A 44 -9.78 2.76 -15.68
C PRO A 44 -9.57 4.18 -15.14
N GLY A 45 -8.68 4.33 -14.15
CA GLY A 45 -8.39 5.62 -13.52
C GLY A 45 -9.48 6.13 -12.57
N LYS A 46 -10.55 5.35 -12.34
CA LYS A 46 -11.58 5.66 -11.33
C LYS A 46 -11.38 4.82 -10.08
N TYR A 47 -11.77 5.39 -8.94
CA TYR A 47 -11.73 4.75 -7.64
C TYR A 47 -13.11 4.80 -7.01
N ILE A 48 -13.44 3.77 -6.24
CA ILE A 48 -14.55 3.77 -5.29
C ILE A 48 -13.99 4.30 -3.98
N TYR A 49 -14.72 5.20 -3.35
CA TYR A 49 -14.35 5.85 -2.10
C TYR A 49 -15.63 6.28 -1.38
N ASP A 50 -15.66 6.11 -0.05
CA ASP A 50 -16.72 6.62 0.80
C ASP A 50 -16.58 8.13 1.02
N GLY A 51 -17.18 8.92 0.12
CA GLY A 51 -17.20 10.37 0.19
C GLY A 51 -18.01 10.99 1.33
N SER A 52 -18.64 10.17 2.20
CA SER A 52 -19.36 10.69 3.37
C SER A 52 -18.45 11.09 4.53
N ARG A 53 -17.17 10.70 4.47
CA ARG A 53 -16.17 11.04 5.49
C ARG A 53 -15.86 12.53 5.51
N LEU A 54 -15.80 13.07 6.74
CA LEU A 54 -15.56 14.50 6.98
C LEU A 54 -14.08 14.86 7.05
N ASP A 55 -13.21 13.88 7.26
CA ASP A 55 -11.78 14.05 7.42
C ASP A 55 -11.01 13.99 6.08
N GLY A 56 -11.71 13.98 4.94
CA GLY A 56 -11.08 13.97 3.61
C GLY A 56 -10.94 12.57 3.02
N SER A 57 -10.06 12.40 2.03
CA SER A 57 -9.84 11.09 1.37
C SER A 57 -8.47 10.47 1.68
N PRO A 58 -8.36 9.13 1.71
CA PRO A 58 -7.11 8.45 2.01
C PRO A 58 -6.04 8.61 0.91
N VAL A 59 -6.36 9.28 -0.20
CA VAL A 59 -5.47 9.58 -1.32
C VAL A 59 -5.54 11.06 -1.71
N SER A 60 -5.72 11.94 -0.72
CA SER A 60 -5.68 13.39 -0.86
C SER A 60 -4.91 14.04 0.29
N ASN A 61 -4.48 15.29 0.05
CA ASN A 61 -3.78 16.14 1.01
C ASN A 61 -4.78 17.04 1.74
N ASP A 62 -5.71 16.43 2.45
CA ASP A 62 -6.84 17.11 3.09
C ASP A 62 -7.03 16.74 4.57
N GLY A 63 -6.05 16.03 5.15
CA GLY A 63 -5.98 15.77 6.58
C GLY A 63 -6.56 14.43 7.04
N PHE A 64 -6.77 13.48 6.11
CA PHE A 64 -7.35 12.16 6.39
C PHE A 64 -6.78 11.54 7.65
N ASP A 65 -7.65 11.18 8.60
CA ASP A 65 -7.25 10.72 9.91
C ASP A 65 -7.22 9.20 9.96
N VAL A 66 -6.02 8.66 10.16
CA VAL A 66 -5.83 7.23 10.42
C VAL A 66 -5.73 7.03 11.93
N SER A 67 -6.64 6.21 12.46
CA SER A 67 -6.64 5.83 13.87
C SER A 67 -5.43 4.97 14.24
N LYS A 68 -5.13 4.84 15.52
CA LYS A 68 -4.07 3.94 15.99
C LYS A 68 -4.39 2.49 15.64
N GLU A 69 -5.64 2.11 15.80
CA GLU A 69 -6.14 0.77 15.51
C GLU A 69 -5.99 0.43 14.04
N ASP A 70 -6.40 1.34 13.14
CA ASP A 70 -6.24 1.17 11.70
C ASP A 70 -4.77 1.10 11.31
N ALA A 71 -3.92 1.97 11.87
CA ALA A 71 -2.48 1.92 11.62
C ALA A 71 -1.87 0.56 12.01
N LEU A 72 -2.26 0.00 13.16
CA LEU A 72 -1.80 -1.34 13.57
C LEU A 72 -2.31 -2.46 12.64
N ILE A 73 -3.55 -2.36 12.16
CA ILE A 73 -4.09 -3.31 11.16
C ILE A 73 -3.31 -3.18 9.84
N MET A 74 -3.03 -1.96 9.38
CA MET A 74 -2.23 -1.70 8.20
C MET A 74 -0.83 -2.29 8.32
N ALA A 75 -0.16 -2.11 9.46
CA ALA A 75 1.14 -2.71 9.70
C ALA A 75 1.12 -4.23 9.54
N ARG A 76 0.09 -4.89 10.10
CA ARG A 76 -0.09 -6.34 9.96
C ARG A 76 -0.33 -6.76 8.51
N LEU A 77 -1.16 -6.02 7.77
CA LEU A 77 -1.39 -6.26 6.34
C LEU A 77 -0.11 -6.10 5.53
N PHE A 78 0.66 -5.04 5.77
CA PHE A 78 1.91 -4.75 5.07
C PHE A 78 2.96 -5.83 5.32
N LYS A 79 3.17 -6.25 6.57
CA LYS A 79 4.08 -7.36 6.90
C LYS A 79 3.65 -8.67 6.22
N GLY A 80 2.36 -8.98 6.25
CA GLY A 80 1.82 -10.16 5.57
C GLY A 80 2.02 -10.11 4.05
N TYR A 81 1.78 -8.95 3.44
CA TYR A 81 2.04 -8.72 2.02
C TYR A 81 3.51 -8.95 1.68
N VAL A 82 4.44 -8.33 2.42
CA VAL A 82 5.88 -8.46 2.19
C VAL A 82 6.32 -9.93 2.30
N PHE A 83 5.88 -10.64 3.34
CA PHE A 83 6.20 -12.06 3.53
C PHE A 83 5.77 -12.91 2.31
N VAL A 84 4.52 -12.78 1.88
CA VAL A 84 3.99 -13.54 0.74
C VAL A 84 4.73 -13.16 -0.55
N LYS A 85 4.97 -11.88 -0.80
CA LYS A 85 5.60 -11.43 -2.04
C LYS A 85 7.07 -11.81 -2.13
N ARG A 86 7.83 -11.83 -1.02
CA ARG A 86 9.20 -12.38 -1.00
C ARG A 86 9.20 -13.87 -1.35
N GLY A 87 8.28 -14.65 -0.77
CA GLY A 87 8.13 -16.06 -1.15
C GLY A 87 7.82 -16.25 -2.64
N LEU A 88 7.00 -15.38 -3.24
CA LEU A 88 6.76 -15.40 -4.69
C LEU A 88 8.00 -15.04 -5.53
N ILE A 89 8.86 -14.14 -5.05
CA ILE A 89 10.15 -13.83 -5.72
C ILE A 89 11.03 -15.09 -5.75
N GLU A 90 11.18 -15.77 -4.61
CA GLU A 90 11.98 -17.00 -4.53
C GLU A 90 11.47 -18.09 -5.46
N GLU A 91 10.15 -18.27 -5.56
CA GLU A 91 9.55 -19.23 -6.51
C GLU A 91 9.73 -18.78 -7.95
N TRP A 92 9.59 -17.48 -8.24
CA TRP A 92 9.78 -16.90 -9.57
C TRP A 92 11.21 -17.10 -10.08
N GLU A 93 12.21 -16.92 -9.23
CA GLU A 93 13.63 -17.09 -9.56
C GLU A 93 14.02 -18.53 -9.86
N LYS A 94 13.26 -19.52 -9.35
CA LYS A 94 13.44 -20.95 -9.67
C LYS A 94 12.85 -21.32 -11.03
N MET A 95 11.90 -20.54 -11.54
CA MET A 95 11.25 -20.81 -12.83
C MET A 95 12.19 -20.51 -14.00
N SER A 96 12.14 -21.35 -15.03
CA SER A 96 12.79 -21.07 -16.31
C SER A 96 12.14 -19.88 -17.02
N GLU A 97 12.88 -19.23 -17.92
CA GLU A 97 12.34 -18.12 -18.73
C GLU A 97 11.06 -18.51 -19.47
N LYS A 98 10.97 -19.74 -19.98
CA LYS A 98 9.79 -20.24 -20.70
C LYS A 98 8.56 -20.31 -19.79
N GLU A 99 8.74 -20.78 -18.55
CA GLU A 99 7.66 -20.84 -17.55
C GLU A 99 7.23 -19.44 -17.13
N GLN A 100 8.18 -18.53 -16.93
CA GLN A 100 7.90 -17.12 -16.62
C GLN A 100 7.13 -16.42 -17.75
N THR A 101 7.50 -16.65 -19.01
CA THR A 101 6.78 -16.14 -20.18
C THR A 101 5.37 -16.70 -20.27
N LEU A 102 5.19 -18.00 -20.03
CA LEU A 102 3.87 -18.63 -20.02
C LEU A 102 2.98 -18.04 -18.91
N ALA A 103 3.50 -17.90 -17.69
CA ALA A 103 2.79 -17.29 -16.58
C ALA A 103 2.35 -15.85 -16.89
N LYS A 104 3.23 -15.03 -17.48
CA LYS A 104 2.89 -13.67 -17.94
C LYS A 104 1.81 -13.66 -19.02
N SER A 105 1.84 -14.61 -19.96
CA SER A 105 0.79 -14.68 -21.00
C SER A 105 -0.59 -15.05 -20.44
N LEU A 106 -0.63 -15.86 -19.37
CA LEU A 106 -1.88 -16.35 -18.78
C LEU A 106 -2.46 -15.38 -17.75
N LEU A 107 -1.62 -14.79 -16.91
CA LEU A 107 -2.03 -13.98 -15.75
C LEU A 107 -1.77 -12.47 -15.95
N GLY A 108 -1.18 -12.09 -17.09
CA GLY A 108 -0.86 -10.70 -17.43
C GLY A 108 0.30 -10.13 -16.61
N GLU A 109 0.39 -8.80 -16.53
CA GLU A 109 1.47 -8.10 -15.81
C GLU A 109 1.48 -8.40 -14.30
N LYS A 110 0.36 -8.84 -13.74
CA LYS A 110 0.24 -9.25 -12.32
C LYS A 110 0.90 -10.60 -12.02
N ALA A 111 1.36 -11.32 -13.04
CA ALA A 111 2.06 -12.59 -12.87
C ALA A 111 3.41 -12.42 -12.17
N ALA A 112 4.14 -11.35 -12.53
CA ALA A 112 5.46 -11.10 -11.99
C ALA A 112 5.36 -10.56 -10.55
N PRO A 113 6.24 -11.01 -9.64
CA PRO A 113 6.30 -10.44 -8.31
C PRO A 113 6.78 -8.96 -8.36
N PRO A 114 6.42 -8.15 -7.35
CA PRO A 114 6.93 -6.78 -7.24
C PRO A 114 8.44 -6.76 -7.00
N SER A 115 9.08 -5.61 -7.23
CA SER A 115 10.51 -5.45 -6.98
C SER A 115 10.83 -5.45 -5.48
N GLU A 116 12.04 -5.88 -5.13
CA GLU A 116 12.53 -5.84 -3.74
C GLU A 116 12.56 -4.40 -3.18
N GLU A 117 12.84 -3.40 -4.03
CA GLU A 117 12.78 -1.99 -3.63
C GLU A 117 11.36 -1.59 -3.18
N PHE A 118 10.33 -2.03 -3.89
CA PHE A 118 8.95 -1.78 -3.49
C PHE A 118 8.62 -2.48 -2.17
N LEU A 119 9.06 -3.73 -1.98
CA LEU A 119 8.82 -4.47 -0.74
C LEU A 119 9.48 -3.81 0.46
N ARG A 120 10.71 -3.30 0.32
CA ARG A 120 11.38 -2.51 1.38
C ARG A 120 10.60 -1.26 1.76
N LYS A 121 10.00 -0.56 0.78
CA LYS A 121 9.14 0.60 1.07
C LYS A 121 7.90 0.20 1.87
N VAL A 122 7.27 -0.91 1.53
CA VAL A 122 6.11 -1.43 2.28
C VAL A 122 6.51 -1.85 3.70
N GLU A 123 7.68 -2.46 3.88
CA GLU A 123 8.23 -2.85 5.18
C GLU A 123 8.50 -1.62 6.08
N MET A 124 9.16 -0.58 5.53
CA MET A 124 9.37 0.68 6.23
C MET A 124 8.05 1.38 6.63
N LEU A 125 7.01 1.25 5.80
CA LEU A 125 5.67 1.77 6.16
C LEU A 125 5.00 0.92 7.23
N ALA A 126 5.23 -0.38 7.26
CA ALA A 126 4.71 -1.24 8.32
C ALA A 126 5.28 -0.82 9.68
N GLU A 127 6.58 -0.62 9.76
CA GLU A 127 7.26 -0.12 10.96
C GLU A 127 6.74 1.27 11.37
N PHE A 128 6.58 2.18 10.41
CA PHE A 128 5.98 3.49 10.66
C PHE A 128 4.59 3.37 11.27
N CYS A 129 3.72 2.53 10.70
CA CYS A 129 2.35 2.35 11.18
C CYS A 129 2.30 1.77 12.59
N GLU A 130 3.23 0.89 12.98
CA GLU A 130 3.31 0.37 14.36
C GLU A 130 3.71 1.45 15.37
N GLN A 131 4.56 2.38 14.95
CA GLN A 131 5.14 3.39 15.83
C GLN A 131 4.31 4.66 15.90
N SER A 132 3.48 4.96 14.90
CA SER A 132 2.88 6.28 14.70
C SER A 132 1.80 6.67 15.71
N GLU A 133 1.19 5.71 16.41
CA GLU A 133 -0.05 5.91 17.20
C GLU A 133 -1.21 6.49 16.35
N GLY A 134 -1.21 6.18 15.05
CA GLY A 134 -2.08 6.80 14.05
C GLY A 134 -1.36 7.95 13.33
N PHE A 135 -1.92 8.42 12.22
CA PHE A 135 -1.29 9.47 11.41
C PHE A 135 -2.31 10.24 10.59
N ASN A 136 -1.94 11.43 10.14
CA ASN A 136 -2.71 12.22 9.19
C ASN A 136 -2.06 12.20 7.80
N ILE A 137 -2.88 12.30 6.77
CA ILE A 137 -2.42 12.36 5.37
C ILE A 137 -2.54 13.80 4.88
N TRP A 138 -1.39 14.39 4.58
CA TRP A 138 -1.23 15.68 3.94
C TRP A 138 -0.41 15.50 2.66
#